data_AF-A0A9X0WC02-F1
#
_entry.id   AF-A0A9X0WC02-F1
#
_cell.length_a   1.000
_cell.length_b   1.000
_cell.length_c   1.000
_cell.angle_alpha   90.00
_cell.angle_beta   90.00
_cell.angle_gamma   90.00
#
_symmetry.space_group_name_H-M   'P 1'
#
loop_
_entity.id
_entity.type
_entity.pdbx_description
1 polymer ?
#
loop_
_entity_poly.entity_id
_entity_poly.type
_entity_poly.pdbx_seq_one_letter_code
_entity_poly.pdbx_strand_id
1 'polypeptide(L)' 'MQFDRRIQLYTLLPARPYKVTVRQLWERLRGLDAEFNVNIRTVERDLSYLASSRFLNVASDDAKPAGWYRDTSLLASDPI' A
#
# COMPACT_ATOMS: atom_id res chain seq x y z
N MET A 1 -6.19 -13.52 7.63
CA MET A 1 -6.78 -12.55 8.60
C MET A 1 -6.55 -11.08 8.19
N GLN A 2 -7.18 -10.08 8.83
CA GLN A 2 -7.04 -8.65 8.44
C GLN A 2 -5.60 -8.11 8.55
N PHE A 3 -4.86 -8.54 9.58
CA PHE A 3 -3.48 -8.15 9.80
C PHE A 3 -2.57 -8.67 8.68
N ASP A 4 -2.68 -9.96 8.35
CA ASP A 4 -1.91 -10.59 7.27
C ASP A 4 -2.14 -9.89 5.93
N ARG A 5 -3.39 -9.51 5.64
CA ARG A 5 -3.73 -8.79 4.40
C ARG A 5 -2.99 -7.46 4.30
N ARG A 6 -2.90 -6.71 5.40
CA ARG A 6 -2.21 -5.40 5.41
C ARG A 6 -0.70 -5.56 5.21
N ILE A 7 -0.11 -6.60 5.77
CA ILE A 7 1.29 -6.96 5.52
C ILE A 7 1.49 -7.24 4.04
N GLN A 8 0.65 -8.09 3.44
CA GLN A 8 0.75 -8.40 2.01
C GLN A 8 0.51 -7.17 1.13
N LEU A 9 -0.41 -6.30 1.51
CA LEU A 9 -0.63 -5.05 0.79
C LEU A 9 0.61 -4.15 0.81
N TYR A 10 1.26 -4.06 1.97
CA TYR A 10 2.50 -3.30 2.13
C TYR A 10 3.64 -3.87 1.28
N THR A 11 3.80 -5.19 1.22
CA THR A 11 4.87 -5.82 0.43
C THR A 11 4.68 -5.58 -1.08
N LEU A 12 3.44 -5.52 -1.54
CA LEU A 12 3.08 -5.24 -2.95
C LEU A 12 3.30 -3.79 -3.38
N LEU A 13 3.45 -2.85 -2.44
CA LEU A 13 3.72 -1.45 -2.77
C LEU A 13 5.12 -1.30 -3.39
N PRO A 14 5.28 -0.58 -4.50
CA PRO A 14 6.58 -0.25 -5.02
C PRO A 14 7.24 0.88 -4.20
N ALA A 15 8.56 1.03 -4.31
CA ALA A 15 9.25 2.22 -3.82
C ALA A 15 9.15 3.36 -4.84
N ARG A 16 9.10 4.61 -4.36
CA ARG A 16 9.18 5.82 -5.20
C ARG A 16 10.43 5.75 -6.13
N PRO A 17 10.36 6.18 -7.41
CA PRO A 17 9.29 6.93 -8.08
C PRO A 17 8.16 6.07 -8.66
N TYR A 18 8.23 4.75 -8.53
CA TYR A 18 7.19 3.86 -9.06
C TYR A 18 5.94 3.89 -8.18
N LYS A 19 4.79 3.67 -8.79
CA LYS A 19 3.48 3.71 -8.13
C LYS A 19 2.55 2.63 -8.64
N VAL A 20 1.56 2.27 -7.82
CA VAL A 20 0.55 1.26 -8.15
C VAL A 20 -0.83 1.77 -7.78
N THR A 21 -1.82 1.51 -8.63
CA THR A 21 -3.20 1.90 -8.33
C THR A 21 -3.85 0.90 -7.36
N VAL A 22 -4.88 1.34 -6.66
CA VAL A 22 -5.71 0.48 -5.80
C VAL A 22 -6.23 -0.74 -6.57
N ARG A 23 -6.67 -0.55 -7.82
CA ARG A 23 -7.19 -1.62 -8.67
C ARG A 23 -6.13 -2.71 -8.92
N GLN A 24 -4.91 -2.30 -9.26
CA GLN A 24 -3.80 -3.22 -9.49
C GLN A 24 -3.42 -3.97 -8.20
N LEU A 25 -3.42 -3.29 -7.04
CA LEU A 25 -3.18 -3.94 -5.75
C LEU A 25 -4.26 -4.96 -5.42
N TRP A 26 -5.53 -4.63 -5.66
CA TRP A 26 -6.66 -5.53 -5.44
C TRP A 26 -6.57 -6.79 -6.32
N GLU A 27 -6.23 -6.63 -7.60
CA GLU A 27 -6.02 -7.75 -8.53
C GLU A 27 -4.86 -8.65 -8.06
N ARG A 28 -3.72 -8.05 -7.68
CA ARG A 28 -2.55 -8.79 -7.17
C ARG A 28 -2.86 -9.53 -5.87
N LEU A 29 -3.50 -8.87 -4.92
CA LEU A 29 -3.82 -9.42 -3.60
C LEU A 29 -4.76 -10.63 -3.72
N ARG A 30 -5.79 -10.55 -4.59
CA ARG A 30 -6.67 -11.68 -4.91
C ARG A 30 -5.91 -12.86 -5.53
N GLY A 31 -4.86 -12.57 -6.30
CA GLY A 31 -4.02 -13.60 -6.91
C GLY A 31 -3.06 -14.31 -5.93
N LEU A 32 -2.83 -13.74 -4.74
CA LEU A 32 -1.95 -14.35 -3.73
C LEU A 32 -2.67 -15.43 -2.92
N ASP A 33 -3.90 -15.15 -2.48
CA ASP A 33 -4.68 -16.05 -1.64
C ASP A 33 -6.18 -15.77 -1.80
N ALA A 34 -6.99 -16.83 -1.86
CA ALA A 34 -8.44 -16.74 -1.90
C ALA A 34 -9.03 -16.05 -0.65
N GLU A 35 -8.36 -16.16 0.51
CA GLU A 35 -8.77 -15.47 1.75
C GLU A 35 -8.69 -13.94 1.65
N PHE A 36 -7.90 -13.41 0.70
CA PHE A 36 -7.79 -11.96 0.48
C PHE A 36 -8.77 -11.43 -0.57
N ASN A 37 -9.75 -12.22 -1.00
CA ASN A 37 -10.80 -11.79 -1.92
C ASN A 37 -11.79 -10.82 -1.25
N VAL A 38 -11.32 -9.60 -1.01
CA VAL A 38 -12.10 -8.48 -0.47
C VAL A 38 -12.53 -7.54 -1.60
N ASN A 39 -13.41 -6.59 -1.30
CA ASN A 39 -13.76 -5.54 -2.26
C ASN A 39 -12.67 -4.45 -2.34
N ILE A 40 -12.70 -3.65 -3.41
CA ILE A 40 -11.76 -2.54 -3.64
C ILE A 40 -11.79 -1.52 -2.50
N ARG A 41 -12.96 -1.18 -1.94
CA ARG A 41 -13.08 -0.21 -0.83
C ARG A 41 -12.35 -0.68 0.44
N THR A 42 -12.28 -1.99 0.68
CA THR A 42 -11.49 -2.56 1.77
C THR A 42 -10.00 -2.36 1.53
N VAL A 43 -9.53 -2.53 0.29
CA VAL A 43 -8.14 -2.27 -0.09
C VAL A 43 -7.79 -0.78 0.10
N GLU A 44 -8.67 0.13 -0.33
CA GLU A 44 -8.50 1.57 -0.10
C GLU A 44 -8.38 1.89 1.38
N ARG A 45 -9.29 1.34 2.21
CA ARG A 45 -9.26 1.54 3.66
C ARG A 45 -7.98 1.02 4.31
N ASP A 46 -7.51 -0.15 3.88
CA ASP A 46 -6.27 -0.72 4.40
C ASP A 46 -5.06 0.11 3.96
N LEU A 47 -5.04 0.65 2.74
CA LEU A 47 -4.01 1.61 2.30
C LEU A 47 -4.02 2.90 3.11
N SER A 48 -5.21 3.49 3.34
CA SER A 48 -5.34 4.66 4.22
C SER A 48 -4.85 4.37 5.65
N TYR A 49 -5.13 3.17 6.16
CA TYR A 49 -4.62 2.74 7.46
C TYR A 49 -3.09 2.64 7.46
N LEU A 50 -2.49 2.01 6.43
CA LEU A 50 -1.03 1.92 6.30
C LEU A 50 -0.38 3.31 6.18
N ALA A 51 -0.98 4.23 5.43
CA ALA A 51 -0.50 5.61 5.30
C ALA A 51 -0.61 6.43 6.58
N SER A 52 -1.56 6.10 7.47
CA SER A 52 -1.64 6.73 8.80
C SER A 52 -0.49 6.30 9.73
N SER A 53 0.24 5.24 9.40
CA SER A 53 1.38 4.77 10.18
C SER A 53 2.67 5.47 9.77
N ARG A 54 3.22 6.27 10.69
CA ARG A 54 4.49 6.98 10.50
C ARG A 54 5.67 6.06 10.16
N PHE A 55 5.66 4.81 10.61
CA PHE A 55 6.79 3.89 10.41
C PHE A 55 6.78 3.17 9.06
N LEU A 56 5.64 3.15 8.37
CA LEU A 56 5.51 2.41 7.11
C LEU A 56 5.77 3.28 5.88
N ASN A 57 5.81 4.61 6.04
CA ASN A 57 6.08 5.55 4.95
C ASN A 57 5.24 5.28 3.68
N VAL A 58 3.97 4.91 3.85
CA VAL A 58 3.07 4.69 2.71
C VAL A 58 2.45 6.03 2.30
N ALA A 59 2.54 6.35 1.02
CA ALA A 59 2.01 7.59 0.46
C ALA A 59 1.25 7.34 -0.84
N SER A 60 0.47 8.34 -1.25
CA SER A 60 -0.23 8.40 -2.53
C SER A 60 0.02 9.73 -3.21
N ASP A 61 -0.13 9.79 -4.54
CA ASP A 61 -0.21 11.05 -5.26
C ASP A 61 -1.65 11.59 -5.33
N ASP A 62 -1.80 12.83 -5.81
CA ASP A 62 -3.10 13.48 -6.03
C ASP A 62 -3.73 13.12 -7.40
N ALA A 63 -3.23 12.09 -8.09
CA ALA A 63 -3.75 11.69 -9.39
C ALA A 63 -5.13 11.02 -9.28
N LYS A 64 -5.83 10.92 -10.41
CA LYS A 64 -7.11 10.20 -10.51
C LYS A 64 -7.03 9.15 -11.63
N PRO A 65 -6.88 7.85 -11.31
CA PRO A 65 -6.80 7.26 -9.97
C PRO A 65 -5.46 7.53 -9.26
N ALA A 66 -5.49 7.56 -7.92
CA ALA A 66 -4.30 7.76 -7.10
C ALA A 66 -3.32 6.58 -7.23
N GLY A 67 -2.04 6.89 -7.33
CA GLY A 67 -0.94 5.94 -7.30
C GLY A 67 -0.29 5.88 -5.92
N TRP A 68 -0.22 4.68 -5.36
CA TRP A 68 0.32 4.37 -4.05
C TRP A 68 1.76 3.84 -4.13
N TYR A 69 2.58 4.17 -3.13
CA TYR A 69 3.99 3.80 -3.07
C TYR A 69 4.53 3.86 -1.64
N ARG A 70 5.73 3.30 -1.43
CA ARG A 70 6.56 3.52 -0.24
C ARG A 70 7.49 4.70 -0.47
N ASP A 71 7.43 5.69 0.40
CA ASP A 71 8.32 6.85 0.39
C ASP A 71 9.58 6.56 1.22
N THR A 72 10.64 6.14 0.55
CA THR A 72 11.92 5.84 1.20
C THR A 72 12.74 7.10 1.49
N SER A 73 12.30 8.29 1.08
CA SER A 73 13.05 9.53 1.32
C SER A 73 13.15 9.89 2.79
N LEU A 74 12.18 9.47 3.61
CA LEU A 74 12.16 9.69 5.06
C LEU A 74 13.18 8.81 5.82
N LEU A 75 13.63 7.70 5.23
CA LEU A 75 14.65 6.83 5.83
C LEU A 75 16.08 7.38 5.68
N ALA A 76 16.29 8.39 4.83
CA ALA A 76 17.60 8.97 4.57
C ALA A 76 17.96 10.12 5.53
N SER A 77 17.06 10.49 6.45
CA SER A 77 17.13 11.72 7.25
C SER A 77 17.33 11.52 8.75
N ASP A 78 17.56 10.29 9.23
CA ASP A 78 17.97 10.07 10.62
C ASP A 78 19.51 9.96 10.71
N PRO A 79 20.24 11.03 11.09
CA PRO A 79 21.60 10.86 11.60
C PRO A 79 21.52 10.18 12.96
N ILE A 80 22.28 9.10 13.12
CA ILE A 80 22.65 8.55 14.44
C ILE A 80 23.58 9.54 15.14
#